data_AF-A0A5E4KUD4-F1
#
_entry.id   AF-A0A5E4KUD4-F1
#
_cell.length_a   1.000
_cell.length_b   1.000
_cell.length_c   1.000
_cell.angle_alpha   90.00
_cell.angle_beta   90.00
_cell.angle_gamma   90.00
#
_symmetry.space_group_name_H-M   'P 1'
#
loop_
_entity.id
_entity.type
_entity.pdbx_description
1 polymer ?
#
loop_
_entity_poly.entity_id
_entity_poly.type
_entity_poly.pdbx_seq_one_letter_code
_entity_poly.pdbx_strand_id
1 'polypeptide(L)'
;MNTKSLIIIVPLVFIVLISGCLQEVTKEQSKEELGDEILNIGEAIPENWDHTIITQNLEDTSRPHGLWKPVAIVNFTNPKAEFEVAGGIYINPSFLLYFYDITEKQEIMEIIDKEKIYSWCVPVYFDETGKYIIVTSPCYIKSEKNYYFPLERELKEHFDKFKQSSSILSKENKYYKSSIWQSSEHGGYNSG
;
A
#
# COMPACT_ATOMS: atom_id res chain seq x y z
N MET A 1 -21.60 27.10 72.04
CA MET A 1 -20.88 27.01 70.76
C MET A 1 -20.19 25.67 70.72
N ASN A 2 -20.77 24.70 69.99
CA ASN A 2 -20.20 23.38 69.71
C ASN A 2 -21.14 22.60 68.78
N THR A 3 -20.80 22.51 67.49
CA THR A 3 -21.28 21.49 66.53
C THR A 3 -20.35 21.57 65.32
N LYS A 4 -19.27 20.79 65.31
CA LYS A 4 -19.13 19.47 64.68
C LYS A 4 -19.22 19.50 63.14
N SER A 5 -18.04 19.27 62.56
CA SER A 5 -17.67 18.80 61.23
C SER A 5 -18.74 18.53 60.18
N LEU A 6 -18.54 19.08 58.99
CA LEU A 6 -18.98 18.50 57.72
C LEU A 6 -17.81 18.53 56.75
N ILE A 7 -17.09 17.41 56.72
CA ILE A 7 -16.07 17.09 55.73
C ILE A 7 -16.82 16.71 54.45
N ILE A 8 -16.69 17.52 53.39
CA ILE A 8 -17.18 17.16 52.06
C ILE A 8 -16.09 16.31 51.40
N ILE A 9 -16.25 15.00 51.48
CA ILE A 9 -15.54 14.01 50.65
C ILE A 9 -16.53 13.55 49.59
N VAL A 10 -16.40 14.06 48.36
CA VAL A 10 -17.17 13.62 47.16
C VAL A 10 -16.24 13.83 45.95
N PRO A 11 -16.15 12.88 44.99
CA PRO A 11 -14.97 12.04 44.87
C PRO A 11 -14.12 12.32 43.62
N LEU A 12 -12.80 12.26 43.81
CA LEU A 12 -11.78 12.37 42.76
C LEU A 12 -11.49 11.00 42.09
N VAL A 13 -12.53 10.19 41.86
CA VAL A 13 -12.40 8.80 41.35
C VAL A 13 -13.39 8.53 40.23
N PHE A 14 -13.37 9.35 39.18
CA PHE A 14 -14.12 9.08 37.94
C PHE A 14 -13.35 9.44 36.65
N ILE A 15 -12.00 9.42 36.70
CA ILE A 15 -11.13 9.63 35.53
C ILE A 15 -10.10 8.50 35.41
N VAL A 16 -10.51 7.23 35.58
CA VAL A 16 -9.60 6.07 35.39
C VAL A 16 -10.23 4.94 34.57
N LEU A 17 -11.37 5.15 33.88
CA LEU A 17 -12.03 4.09 33.12
C LEU A 17 -12.34 4.46 31.65
N ILE A 18 -11.48 5.27 31.02
CA ILE A 18 -11.50 5.44 29.55
C ILE A 18 -10.09 5.32 28.95
N SER A 19 -9.18 4.61 29.62
CA SER A 19 -7.79 4.40 29.14
C SER A 19 -7.49 2.94 28.75
N GLY A 20 -8.52 2.14 28.47
CA GLY A 20 -8.38 0.70 28.18
C GLY A 20 -8.90 0.22 26.82
N CYS A 21 -9.56 1.05 26.02
CA CYS A 21 -10.21 0.61 24.77
C CYS A 21 -9.95 1.55 23.59
N LEU A 22 -8.72 2.07 23.43
CA LEU A 22 -8.38 2.94 22.31
C LEU A 22 -7.19 2.43 21.46
N GLN A 23 -6.96 1.11 21.45
CA GLN A 23 -5.81 0.53 20.72
C GLN A 23 -6.16 -0.58 19.71
N GLU A 24 -7.43 -1.01 19.63
CA GLU A 24 -7.87 -2.00 18.62
C GLU A 24 -8.51 -1.39 17.37
N VAL A 25 -9.00 -0.14 17.43
CA VAL A 25 -9.72 0.49 16.31
C VAL A 25 -8.81 0.76 15.09
N THR A 26 -7.50 0.94 15.28
CA THR A 26 -6.57 1.30 14.19
C THR A 26 -6.10 0.13 13.32
N LYS A 27 -6.14 -1.11 13.85
CA LYS A 27 -5.60 -2.28 13.12
C LYS A 27 -6.64 -2.92 12.20
N GLU A 28 -7.92 -2.79 12.52
CA GLU A 28 -9.01 -3.23 11.62
C GLU A 28 -9.33 -2.19 10.54
N GLN A 29 -9.35 -0.88 10.87
CA GLN A 29 -9.59 0.16 9.86
C GLN A 29 -8.53 0.20 8.75
N SER A 30 -7.26 -0.04 9.09
CA SER A 30 -6.18 -0.09 8.08
C SER A 30 -6.19 -1.34 7.21
N LYS A 31 -6.86 -2.42 7.66
CA LYS A 31 -7.11 -3.61 6.82
C LYS A 31 -8.28 -3.39 5.87
N GLU A 32 -9.25 -2.54 6.22
CA GLU A 32 -10.43 -2.27 5.40
C GLU A 32 -10.10 -1.47 4.12
N GLU A 33 -9.00 -0.71 4.11
CA GLU A 33 -8.57 0.08 2.93
C GLU A 33 -7.62 -0.66 1.98
N LEU A 34 -6.90 -1.69 2.43
CA LEU A 34 -5.95 -2.41 1.59
C LEU A 34 -6.62 -3.56 0.84
N GLY A 35 -6.38 -3.65 -0.47
CA GLY A 35 -6.84 -4.77 -1.28
C GLY A 35 -6.17 -6.10 -0.92
N ASP A 36 -6.85 -7.20 -1.24
CA ASP A 36 -6.36 -8.58 -1.09
C ASP A 36 -4.99 -8.79 -1.74
N GLU A 37 -4.71 -8.06 -2.82
CA GLU A 37 -3.41 -8.11 -3.50
C GLU A 37 -2.22 -7.71 -2.60
N ILE A 38 -2.44 -6.82 -1.61
CA ILE A 38 -1.42 -6.39 -0.66
C ILE A 38 -1.50 -7.26 0.60
N LEU A 39 -2.70 -7.53 1.12
CA LEU A 39 -2.89 -8.28 2.36
C LEU A 39 -2.41 -9.74 2.25
N ASN A 40 -2.56 -10.35 1.08
CA ASN A 40 -2.17 -11.75 0.84
C ASN A 40 -0.78 -11.88 0.19
N ILE A 41 0.00 -10.79 0.15
CA ILE A 41 1.32 -10.81 -0.49
C ILE A 41 2.28 -11.81 0.16
N GLY A 42 2.05 -12.15 1.43
CA GLY A 42 2.79 -13.16 2.17
C GLY A 42 2.75 -14.57 1.56
N GLU A 43 1.70 -14.88 0.80
CA GLU A 43 1.56 -16.18 0.11
C GLU A 43 2.52 -16.32 -1.08
N ALA A 44 3.05 -15.19 -1.57
CA ALA A 44 3.96 -15.11 -2.71
C ALA A 44 5.43 -14.98 -2.32
N ILE A 45 5.74 -15.13 -1.03
CA ILE A 45 7.10 -14.90 -0.53
C ILE A 45 7.89 -16.21 -0.56
N PRO A 46 9.00 -16.27 -1.31
CA PRO A 46 9.84 -17.45 -1.36
C PRO A 46 10.52 -17.70 -0.01
N GLU A 47 11.01 -18.92 0.19
CA GLU A 47 11.71 -19.29 1.41
C GLU A 47 12.86 -18.32 1.71
N ASN A 48 13.05 -18.01 3.00
CA ASN A 48 14.08 -17.13 3.55
C ASN A 48 13.82 -15.64 3.36
N TRP A 49 12.73 -15.24 2.72
CA TRP A 49 12.30 -13.85 2.70
C TRP A 49 11.23 -13.58 3.76
N ASP A 50 11.33 -12.42 4.38
CA ASP A 50 10.32 -11.82 5.24
C ASP A 50 9.75 -10.57 4.56
N HIS A 51 8.60 -10.12 5.04
CA HIS A 51 8.01 -8.85 4.61
C HIS A 51 7.43 -8.05 5.77
N THR A 52 7.34 -6.74 5.54
CA THR A 52 6.61 -5.81 6.40
C THR A 52 5.79 -4.88 5.52
N ILE A 53 4.49 -4.80 5.82
CA ILE A 53 3.57 -3.85 5.18
C ILE A 53 3.54 -2.59 6.03
N ILE A 54 3.84 -1.45 5.42
CA ILE A 54 3.88 -0.13 6.04
C ILE A 54 2.74 0.69 5.43
N THR A 55 1.80 1.11 6.27
CA THR A 55 0.68 2.00 5.91
C THR A 55 0.64 3.29 6.74
N GLN A 56 1.46 3.35 7.79
CA GLN A 56 1.52 4.48 8.72
C GLN A 56 2.87 5.18 8.56
N ASN A 57 2.91 6.48 8.88
CA ASN A 57 4.14 7.30 8.82
C ASN A 57 4.86 7.24 7.46
N LEU A 58 4.07 7.14 6.38
CA LEU A 58 4.60 7.07 5.01
C LEU A 58 5.32 8.35 4.57
N GLU A 59 5.06 9.48 5.25
CA GLU A 59 5.78 10.74 5.00
C GLU A 59 7.24 10.69 5.47
N ASP A 60 7.54 9.85 6.47
CA ASP A 60 8.89 9.69 7.03
C ASP A 60 9.69 8.59 6.33
N THR A 61 9.05 7.83 5.45
CA THR A 61 9.69 6.73 4.72
C THR A 61 10.30 7.25 3.42
N SER A 62 11.55 6.86 3.14
CA SER A 62 12.19 7.13 1.84
C SER A 62 11.32 6.59 0.71
N ARG A 63 11.14 7.37 -0.35
CA ARG A 63 10.34 7.02 -1.52
C ARG A 63 11.06 7.38 -2.82
N PRO A 64 10.66 6.78 -3.95
CA PRO A 64 11.27 7.09 -5.23
C PRO A 64 11.16 8.58 -5.54
N HIS A 65 12.22 9.13 -6.13
CA HIS A 65 12.25 10.56 -6.45
C HIS A 65 11.10 10.96 -7.38
N GLY A 66 10.55 12.15 -7.18
CA GLY A 66 9.43 12.69 -7.95
C GLY A 66 8.06 12.13 -7.59
N LEU A 67 7.97 10.99 -6.91
CA LEU A 67 6.69 10.40 -6.51
C LEU A 67 6.22 10.92 -5.15
N TRP A 68 4.90 11.00 -4.99
CA TRP A 68 4.25 11.38 -3.74
C TRP A 68 4.07 10.16 -2.82
N LYS A 69 3.30 10.35 -1.74
CA LYS A 69 3.01 9.31 -0.76
C LYS A 69 2.26 8.14 -1.42
N PRO A 70 2.77 6.90 -1.33
CA PRO A 70 2.03 5.72 -1.76
C PRO A 70 0.89 5.41 -0.79
N VAL A 71 -0.04 4.53 -1.20
CA VAL A 71 -1.07 3.94 -0.34
C VAL A 71 -0.45 2.97 0.66
N ALA A 72 0.56 2.21 0.22
CA ALA A 72 1.31 1.28 1.05
C ALA A 72 2.74 1.10 0.55
N ILE A 73 3.64 0.73 1.45
CA ILE A 73 4.99 0.27 1.13
C ILE A 73 5.13 -1.15 1.66
N VAL A 74 5.62 -2.07 0.82
CA VAL A 74 5.99 -3.42 1.26
C VAL A 74 7.49 -3.57 1.17
N ASN A 75 8.11 -3.75 2.33
CA ASN A 75 9.54 -4.04 2.45
C ASN A 75 9.74 -5.54 2.57
N PHE A 76 10.47 -6.13 1.62
CA PHE A 76 10.91 -7.52 1.67
C PHE A 76 12.37 -7.54 2.10
N THR A 77 12.73 -8.45 3.01
CA THR A 77 14.09 -8.60 3.50
C THR A 77 14.45 -10.07 3.58
N ASN A 78 15.67 -10.44 3.23
CA ASN A 78 16.15 -11.80 3.47
C ASN A 78 17.14 -11.83 4.63
N PRO A 79 16.71 -12.15 5.86
CA PRO A 79 17.60 -12.12 7.03
C PRO A 79 18.68 -13.20 7.00
N LYS A 80 18.54 -14.22 6.13
CA LYS A 80 19.49 -15.35 6.04
C LYS A 80 20.62 -15.11 5.03
N ALA A 81 20.59 -14.00 4.29
CA ALA A 81 21.69 -13.60 3.44
C ALA A 81 22.19 -12.22 3.82
N GLU A 82 23.48 -12.01 3.63
CA GLU A 82 24.16 -10.75 3.87
C GLU A 82 25.18 -10.52 2.76
N PHE A 83 25.39 -9.27 2.41
CA PHE A 83 26.47 -8.87 1.52
C PHE A 83 27.25 -7.72 2.13
N GLU A 84 28.55 -7.73 1.86
CA GLU A 84 29.44 -6.66 2.28
C GLU A 84 29.24 -5.45 1.36
N VAL A 85 28.88 -4.31 1.95
CA VAL A 85 28.92 -3.00 1.30
C VAL A 85 30.18 -2.23 1.71
N ALA A 86 30.38 -1.06 1.10
CA ALA A 86 31.55 -0.22 1.37
C ALA A 86 31.77 -0.01 2.87
N GLY A 87 33.00 -0.22 3.32
CA GLY A 87 33.39 -0.06 4.72
C GLY A 87 33.23 -1.31 5.59
N GLY A 88 33.09 -2.51 5.00
CA GLY A 88 32.99 -3.76 5.75
C GLY A 88 31.67 -3.94 6.49
N ILE A 89 30.64 -3.19 6.08
CA ILE A 89 29.31 -3.27 6.66
C ILE A 89 28.56 -4.38 5.94
N TYR A 90 27.95 -5.29 6.69
CA TYR A 90 27.10 -6.34 6.15
C TYR A 90 25.65 -5.91 6.26
N ILE A 91 24.93 -5.98 5.15
CA ILE A 91 23.49 -5.69 5.13
C ILE A 91 22.74 -6.84 4.48
N ASN A 92 21.50 -7.07 4.94
CA ASN A 92 20.60 -8.01 4.31
C ASN A 92 20.03 -7.43 3.02
N PRO A 93 19.81 -8.24 1.98
CA PRO A 93 19.13 -7.79 0.78
C PRO A 93 17.70 -7.43 1.12
N SER A 94 17.33 -6.23 0.70
CA SER A 94 15.99 -5.69 0.82
C SER A 94 15.43 -5.30 -0.54
N PHE A 95 14.12 -5.38 -0.68
CA PHE A 95 13.38 -5.00 -1.86
C PHE A 95 12.14 -4.23 -1.44
N LEU A 96 11.94 -3.04 -2.00
CA LEU A 96 10.80 -2.18 -1.65
C LEU A 96 9.85 -2.09 -2.84
N LEU A 97 8.57 -2.34 -2.56
CA LEU A 97 7.47 -2.06 -3.47
C LEU A 97 6.60 -0.93 -2.90
N TYR A 98 6.31 0.05 -3.74
CA TYR A 98 5.49 1.21 -3.46
C TYR A 98 4.19 1.07 -4.25
N PHE A 99 3.05 1.06 -3.54
CA PHE A 99 1.72 0.87 -4.12
C PHE A 99 1.02 2.21 -4.23
N TYR A 100 0.65 2.59 -5.44
CA TYR A 100 -0.09 3.81 -5.76
C TYR A 100 -1.45 3.45 -6.35
N ASP A 101 -2.42 4.36 -6.30
CA ASP A 101 -3.73 4.09 -6.88
C ASP A 101 -3.60 3.93 -8.41
N ILE A 102 -4.28 2.95 -9.01
CA ILE A 102 -4.20 2.69 -10.46
C ILE A 102 -4.64 3.90 -11.29
N THR A 103 -5.48 4.78 -10.74
CA THR A 103 -5.90 6.03 -11.39
C THR A 103 -4.74 7.01 -11.60
N GLU A 104 -3.64 6.85 -10.84
CA GLU A 104 -2.44 7.67 -10.90
C GLU A 104 -1.41 7.17 -11.94
N LYS A 105 -1.69 6.05 -12.61
CA LYS A 105 -0.77 5.36 -13.53
C LYS A 105 -0.13 6.28 -14.56
N GLN A 106 -0.92 7.14 -15.22
CA GLN A 106 -0.39 7.99 -16.29
C GLN A 106 0.68 8.96 -15.77
N GLU A 107 0.39 9.67 -14.68
CA GLU A 107 1.31 10.64 -14.08
C GLU A 107 2.57 9.96 -13.55
N ILE A 108 2.43 8.79 -12.92
CA ILE A 108 3.57 7.99 -12.42
C ILE A 108 4.48 7.54 -13.58
N MET A 109 3.91 7.11 -14.71
CA MET A 109 4.69 6.72 -15.88
C MET A 109 5.42 7.91 -16.52
N GLU A 110 4.83 9.10 -16.53
CA GLU A 110 5.49 10.34 -16.97
C GLU A 110 6.68 10.69 -16.05
N ILE A 111 6.52 10.54 -14.73
CA ILE A 111 7.61 10.73 -13.77
C ILE A 111 8.72 9.71 -13.99
N ILE A 112 8.41 8.42 -14.14
CA ILE A 112 9.40 7.38 -14.45
C ILE A 112 10.19 7.73 -15.72
N ASP A 113 9.50 8.17 -16.78
CA ASP A 113 10.15 8.54 -18.04
C ASP A 113 11.05 9.77 -17.90
N LYS A 114 10.62 10.76 -17.11
CA LYS A 114 11.42 11.95 -16.81
C LYS A 114 12.64 11.61 -15.95
N GLU A 115 12.47 10.76 -14.96
CA GLU A 115 13.50 10.43 -13.97
C GLU A 115 14.56 9.45 -14.52
N LYS A 116 14.29 8.76 -15.63
CA LYS A 116 15.24 7.82 -16.28
C LYS A 116 16.61 8.44 -16.64
N ILE A 117 16.69 9.77 -16.72
CA ILE A 117 17.92 10.51 -17.02
C ILE A 117 18.87 10.62 -15.82
N TYR A 118 18.38 10.38 -14.60
CA TYR A 118 19.18 10.41 -13.38
C TYR A 118 19.81 9.04 -13.11
N SER A 119 20.95 9.05 -12.40
CA SER A 119 21.80 7.87 -12.24
C SER A 119 21.57 7.08 -10.96
N TRP A 120 20.73 7.56 -10.03
CA TRP A 120 20.57 6.97 -8.71
C TRP A 120 19.11 6.98 -8.26
N CYS A 121 18.65 5.86 -7.69
CA CYS A 121 17.36 5.78 -7.00
C CYS A 121 16.13 6.16 -7.84
N VAL A 122 16.18 5.88 -9.14
CA VAL A 122 15.08 6.22 -10.05
C VAL A 122 13.87 5.31 -9.78
N PRO A 123 12.64 5.85 -9.82
CA PRO A 123 11.45 5.01 -9.84
C PRO A 123 11.47 4.10 -11.07
N VAL A 124 11.09 2.85 -10.89
CA VAL A 124 11.00 1.82 -11.92
C VAL A 124 9.63 1.17 -11.81
N TYR A 125 8.90 1.12 -12.92
CA TYR A 125 7.67 0.34 -13.00
C TYR A 125 7.97 -1.13 -12.69
N PHE A 126 7.33 -1.67 -11.66
CA PHE A 126 7.48 -3.07 -11.28
C PHE A 126 6.37 -3.91 -11.90
N ASP A 127 5.12 -3.58 -11.55
CA ASP A 127 3.92 -4.24 -12.06
C ASP A 127 2.64 -3.44 -11.77
N GLU A 128 1.46 -4.02 -12.02
CA GLU A 128 0.16 -3.45 -11.66
C GLU A 128 -0.90 -4.50 -11.33
N THR A 129 -1.92 -4.10 -10.58
CA THR A 129 -3.16 -4.85 -10.33
C THR A 129 -4.36 -4.07 -10.87
N GLY A 130 -5.56 -4.59 -10.66
CA GLY A 130 -6.79 -3.85 -10.90
C GLY A 130 -6.96 -2.57 -10.08
N LYS A 131 -6.25 -2.42 -8.96
CA LYS A 131 -6.38 -1.27 -8.04
C LYS A 131 -5.10 -0.47 -7.86
N TYR A 132 -3.94 -1.05 -8.12
CA TYR A 132 -2.67 -0.40 -7.85
C TYR A 132 -1.71 -0.42 -9.03
N ILE A 133 -0.97 0.67 -9.21
CA ILE A 133 0.32 0.64 -9.92
C ILE A 133 1.43 0.43 -8.90
N ILE A 134 2.35 -0.48 -9.21
CA ILE A 134 3.40 -0.91 -8.31
C ILE A 134 4.74 -0.43 -8.86
N VAL A 135 5.42 0.38 -8.06
CA VAL A 135 6.72 0.95 -8.38
C VAL A 135 7.77 0.37 -7.44
N THR A 136 8.99 0.22 -7.93
CA THR A 136 10.17 -0.01 -7.09
C THR A 136 11.20 1.09 -7.35
N SER A 137 12.15 1.25 -6.45
CA SER A 137 13.31 2.12 -6.68
C SER A 137 14.54 1.41 -6.14
N PRO A 138 15.25 0.63 -6.99
CA PRO A 138 16.48 -0.02 -6.58
C PRO A 138 17.56 1.06 -6.44
N CYS A 139 17.62 1.67 -5.26
CA CYS A 139 18.69 2.58 -4.85
C CYS A 139 20.03 1.86 -4.69
N TYR A 140 20.00 0.55 -4.48
CA TYR A 140 21.15 -0.25 -4.12
C TYR A 140 21.10 -1.59 -4.86
N ILE A 141 22.31 -2.09 -5.15
CA ILE A 141 22.63 -3.43 -5.67
C ILE A 141 22.68 -3.50 -7.20
N LYS A 142 23.69 -2.81 -7.74
CA LYS A 142 24.26 -3.13 -9.06
C LYS A 142 24.89 -4.54 -9.09
N SER A 143 25.11 -5.17 -7.94
CA SER A 143 25.95 -6.36 -7.79
C SER A 143 25.23 -7.71 -7.78
N GLU A 144 23.93 -7.81 -7.46
CA GLU A 144 23.31 -9.12 -7.17
C GLU A 144 21.86 -9.28 -7.65
N LYS A 145 21.59 -8.99 -8.93
CA LYS A 145 20.27 -9.25 -9.57
C LYS A 145 19.77 -10.68 -9.35
N ASN A 146 20.67 -11.65 -9.24
CA ASN A 146 20.34 -13.06 -9.04
C ASN A 146 19.61 -13.32 -7.70
N TYR A 147 19.84 -12.47 -6.69
CA TYR A 147 19.23 -12.63 -5.37
C TYR A 147 17.73 -12.34 -5.38
N TYR A 148 17.35 -11.32 -6.17
CA TYR A 148 15.98 -10.84 -6.26
C TYR A 148 15.12 -11.64 -7.23
N PHE A 149 15.74 -12.35 -8.18
CA PHE A 149 15.01 -13.02 -9.25
C PHE A 149 13.92 -13.99 -8.77
N PRO A 150 14.16 -14.86 -7.76
CA PRO A 150 13.09 -15.71 -7.23
C PRO A 150 11.94 -14.89 -6.64
N LEU A 151 12.24 -13.89 -5.81
CA LEU A 151 11.23 -13.01 -5.22
C LEU A 151 10.44 -12.25 -6.30
N GLU A 152 11.12 -11.65 -7.27
CA GLU A 152 10.50 -10.91 -8.36
C GLU A 152 9.53 -11.80 -9.15
N ARG A 153 9.92 -13.04 -9.46
CA ARG A 153 9.05 -13.98 -10.18
C ARG A 153 7.78 -14.30 -9.40
N GLU A 154 7.90 -14.71 -8.13
CA GLU A 154 6.73 -15.08 -7.32
C GLU A 154 5.78 -13.88 -7.11
N LEU A 155 6.34 -12.67 -6.91
CA LEU A 155 5.53 -11.45 -6.79
C LEU A 155 4.79 -11.11 -8.09
N LYS A 156 5.43 -11.24 -9.25
CA LYS A 156 4.77 -11.03 -10.55
C LYS A 156 3.64 -12.03 -10.77
N GLU A 157 3.88 -13.31 -10.49
CA GLU A 157 2.85 -14.36 -10.57
C GLU A 157 1.68 -14.10 -9.61
N HIS A 158 1.96 -13.55 -8.43
CA HIS A 158 0.91 -13.11 -7.51
C HIS A 158 0.08 -11.97 -8.07
N PHE A 159 0.72 -10.89 -8.54
CA PHE A 159 -0.01 -9.72 -9.06
C PHE A 159 -0.78 -10.01 -10.35
N ASP A 160 -0.29 -10.93 -11.20
CA ASP A 160 -0.99 -11.37 -12.41
C ASP A 160 -2.41 -11.90 -12.13
N LYS A 161 -2.62 -12.55 -10.97
CA LYS A 161 -3.94 -13.05 -10.55
C LYS A 161 -4.95 -11.90 -10.36
N PHE A 162 -4.48 -10.70 -10.01
CA PHE A 162 -5.28 -9.51 -9.75
C PHE A 162 -5.41 -8.57 -10.95
N LYS A 163 -4.77 -8.88 -12.09
CA LYS A 163 -4.92 -8.12 -13.33
C LYS A 163 -6.21 -8.45 -14.08
N GLN A 164 -6.68 -9.70 -14.00
CA GLN A 164 -7.80 -10.17 -14.82
C GLN A 164 -9.17 -9.72 -14.28
N SER A 165 -9.31 -9.55 -12.97
CA SER A 165 -10.55 -9.14 -12.30
C SER A 165 -11.01 -7.73 -12.69
N SER A 166 -10.08 -6.81 -13.01
CA SER A 166 -10.41 -5.45 -13.45
C SER A 166 -10.92 -5.37 -14.89
N SER A 167 -10.49 -6.28 -15.77
CA SER A 167 -10.96 -6.35 -17.16
C SER A 167 -12.42 -6.83 -17.29
N ILE A 168 -12.90 -7.59 -16.31
CA ILE A 168 -14.29 -8.07 -16.23
C ILE A 168 -15.18 -6.98 -15.63
N LEU A 169 -14.74 -6.34 -14.53
CA LEU A 169 -15.46 -5.22 -13.89
C LEU A 169 -15.60 -4.00 -14.80
N SER A 170 -14.59 -3.69 -15.64
CA SER A 170 -14.69 -2.59 -16.62
C SER A 170 -15.66 -2.90 -17.76
N LYS A 171 -15.82 -4.18 -18.14
CA LYS A 171 -16.84 -4.60 -19.12
C LYS A 171 -18.24 -4.53 -18.51
N GLU A 172 -18.45 -5.02 -17.29
CA GLU A 172 -19.76 -4.97 -16.62
C GLU A 172 -20.22 -3.55 -16.33
N ASN A 173 -19.33 -2.65 -15.88
CA ASN A 173 -19.68 -1.24 -15.68
C ASN A 173 -20.01 -0.51 -17.00
N LYS A 174 -19.42 -0.92 -18.13
CA LYS A 174 -19.80 -0.40 -19.45
C LYS A 174 -21.21 -0.84 -19.86
N TYR A 175 -21.60 -2.08 -19.51
CA TYR A 175 -22.97 -2.57 -19.74
C TYR A 175 -24.00 -1.88 -18.84
N TYR A 176 -23.69 -1.67 -17.55
CA TYR A 176 -24.59 -0.96 -16.63
C TYR A 176 -24.76 0.53 -16.98
N LYS A 177 -23.70 1.20 -17.43
CA LYS A 177 -23.79 2.61 -17.86
C LYS A 177 -24.56 2.76 -19.20
N SER A 178 -24.52 1.73 -20.06
CA SER A 178 -25.30 1.69 -21.31
C SER A 178 -26.79 1.44 -21.09
N SER A 179 -27.18 0.62 -20.10
CA SER A 179 -28.60 0.32 -19.83
C SER A 179 -29.34 1.45 -19.13
N ILE A 180 -28.62 2.30 -18.39
CA ILE A 180 -29.20 3.48 -17.72
C ILE A 180 -29.51 4.60 -18.74
N TRP A 181 -28.76 4.71 -19.84
CA TRP A 181 -29.01 5.70 -20.90
C TRP A 181 -30.11 5.30 -21.89
N GLN A 182 -30.44 4.01 -22.03
CA GLN A 182 -31.56 3.57 -22.88
C GLN A 182 -32.93 3.64 -22.21
N SER A 183 -32.99 3.93 -20.91
CA SER A 183 -34.24 3.97 -20.14
C SER A 183 -34.82 5.39 -20.00
N SER A 184 -34.10 6.44 -20.42
CA SER A 184 -34.53 7.84 -20.29
C SER A 184 -35.06 8.51 -21.56
N GLU A 185 -35.10 7.80 -22.71
CA GLU A 185 -35.54 8.39 -23.99
C GLU A 185 -36.98 8.01 -24.40
N HIS A 186 -37.77 7.38 -23.52
CA HIS A 186 -39.16 6.97 -23.84
C HIS A 186 -40.20 7.53 -22.85
N GLY A 187 -40.15 8.84 -22.60
CA GLY A 187 -41.31 9.63 -22.15
C GLY A 187 -41.32 10.90 -22.98
N GLY A 188 -42.05 10.98 -24.10
CA GLY A 188 -43.50 10.93 -24.10
C GLY A 188 -44.02 12.33 -24.43
N TYR A 189 -43.76 12.80 -25.65
CA TYR A 189 -44.51 13.91 -26.24
C TYR A 189 -45.66 13.30 -27.04
N ASN A 190 -46.89 13.43 -26.54
CA ASN A 190 -48.07 13.47 -27.39
C ASN A 190 -49.27 14.08 -26.66
N SER A 191 -50.20 14.56 -27.48
CA SER A 191 -51.43 15.31 -27.25
C SER A 191 -51.23 16.78 -26.83
N GLY A 192 -51.59 17.79 -27.63
CA GLY A 192 -52.68 17.84 -28.63
C GLY A 192 -53.92 18.41 -27.98
#